data_AF-A0A0C3KFM0-F1
#
_entry.id   AF-A0A0C3KFM0-F1
#
_cell.length_a   1.000
_cell.length_b   1.000
_cell.length_c   1.000
_cell.angle_alpha   90.00
_cell.angle_beta   90.00
_cell.angle_gamma   90.00
#
_symmetry.space_group_name_H-M   'P 1'
#
loop_
_entity.id
_entity.type
_entity.pdbx_description
1 polymer ?
#
loop_
_entity_poly.entity_id
_entity_poly.type
_entity_poly.pdbx_seq_one_letter_code
_entity_poly.pdbx_strand_id
1 'polypeptide(L)'
;MVAMEGTVQIRGEVKVSFRKLFTGGEMAESIFSGFGEVLLAPDIWGDVFPINIDGHTTWKIGKDAFLACTSEVMRKNKSQGIGKGLFSGEGIFVTEVTGQGILFVQSLGAIIKRELRQGEEWVVDNGHLVAWTATYKIERIKGGGFISRAATDEGLVCRFTGPGTIYIQTRNPENLIGWIQAQMPAQSY
;
A
#
# COMPACT_ATOMS: atom_id res chain seq x y z
N MET A 1 8.50 -4.99 -15.36
CA MET A 1 8.57 -4.49 -16.75
C MET A 1 8.04 -5.59 -17.67
N VAL A 2 7.18 -5.24 -18.61
CA VAL A 2 6.63 -6.13 -19.65
C VAL A 2 7.41 -5.99 -20.95
N ALA A 3 7.61 -4.75 -21.41
CA ALA A 3 8.33 -4.42 -22.63
C ALA A 3 8.96 -3.02 -22.51
N MET A 4 9.96 -2.74 -23.34
CA MET A 4 10.51 -1.40 -23.53
C MET A 4 11.08 -1.25 -24.94
N GLU A 5 11.16 -0.01 -25.42
CA GLU A 5 11.93 0.30 -26.64
C GLU A 5 13.44 0.10 -26.41
N GLY A 6 14.17 -0.29 -27.45
CA GLY A 6 15.60 -0.59 -27.36
C GLY A 6 16.50 0.62 -27.06
N THR A 7 15.97 1.84 -27.13
CA THR A 7 16.65 3.09 -26.78
C THR A 7 16.60 3.38 -25.27
N VAL A 8 15.73 2.71 -24.53
CA VAL A 8 15.60 2.88 -23.08
C VAL A 8 16.72 2.13 -22.36
N GLN A 9 17.34 2.81 -21.39
CA GLN A 9 18.34 2.23 -20.51
C GLN A 9 17.68 1.77 -19.20
N ILE A 10 18.09 0.59 -18.71
CA ILE A 10 17.68 0.07 -17.41
C ILE A 10 18.89 -0.03 -16.50
N ARG A 11 18.74 0.50 -15.29
CA ARG A 11 19.69 0.27 -14.20
C ARG A 11 18.97 -0.32 -13.00
N GLY A 12 19.41 -1.48 -12.54
CA GLY A 12 18.98 -2.03 -11.25
C GLY A 12 19.74 -1.37 -10.11
N GLU A 13 19.02 -0.89 -9.09
CA GLU A 13 19.58 -0.47 -7.81
C GLU A 13 19.14 -1.46 -6.72
N VAL A 14 20.10 -2.23 -6.21
CA VAL A 14 19.88 -3.10 -5.06
C VAL A 14 20.22 -2.30 -3.80
N LYS A 15 19.21 -1.95 -3.01
CA LYS A 15 19.39 -1.26 -1.73
C LYS A 15 19.47 -2.31 -0.61
N VAL A 16 20.62 -2.97 -0.48
CA VAL A 16 20.86 -3.94 0.61
C VAL A 16 20.85 -3.19 1.94
N SER A 17 19.78 -3.38 2.72
CA SER A 17 19.66 -2.86 4.07
C SER A 17 19.09 -3.94 4.97
N PHE A 18 19.83 -4.32 6.01
CA PHE A 18 19.36 -5.28 7.02
C PHE A 18 17.99 -4.88 7.58
N ARG A 19 17.72 -3.57 7.76
CA ARG A 19 16.43 -3.07 8.22
C ARG A 19 15.30 -3.34 7.22
N LYS A 20 15.55 -3.15 5.91
CA LYS A 20 14.57 -3.43 4.85
C LYS A 20 14.21 -4.91 4.76
N LEU A 21 15.19 -5.79 5.04
CA LEU A 21 14.99 -7.24 5.08
C LEU A 21 13.94 -7.66 6.13
N PHE A 22 13.98 -7.05 7.32
CA PHE A 22 13.02 -7.33 8.40
C PHE A 22 11.72 -6.55 8.29
N THR A 23 11.70 -5.40 7.59
CA THR A 23 10.48 -4.58 7.41
C THR A 23 9.74 -4.86 6.10
N GLY A 24 10.14 -5.87 5.33
CA GLY A 24 9.52 -6.21 4.05
C GLY A 24 9.57 -5.08 3.01
N GLY A 25 10.56 -4.20 3.06
CA GLY A 25 10.68 -3.09 2.11
C GLY A 25 11.31 -3.54 0.78
N GLU A 26 10.99 -2.87 -0.31
CA GLU A 26 11.59 -3.14 -1.64
C GLU A 26 13.12 -3.18 -1.59
N MET A 27 13.67 -4.36 -1.92
CA MET A 27 15.09 -4.67 -1.90
C MET A 27 15.80 -4.35 -3.22
N ALA A 28 15.04 -4.23 -4.31
CA ALA A 28 15.54 -3.89 -5.64
C ALA A 28 14.55 -2.95 -6.33
N GLU A 29 15.06 -1.85 -6.88
CA GLU A 29 14.31 -0.92 -7.72
C GLU A 29 14.98 -0.90 -9.10
N SER A 30 14.19 -0.79 -10.17
CA SER A 30 14.70 -0.59 -11.52
C SER A 30 14.47 0.86 -11.93
N ILE A 31 15.54 1.54 -12.35
CA ILE A 31 15.49 2.90 -12.90
C ILE A 31 15.52 2.78 -14.43
N PHE A 32 14.52 3.37 -15.07
CA PHE A 32 14.41 3.47 -16.52
C PHE A 32 14.73 4.90 -16.95
N SER A 33 15.60 5.08 -17.94
CA SER A 33 16.01 6.39 -18.43
C SER A 33 16.27 6.41 -19.94
N GLY A 34 16.26 7.60 -20.54
CA GLY A 34 16.40 7.79 -21.99
C GLY A 34 15.06 8.02 -22.69
N PHE A 35 15.13 8.23 -24.01
CA PHE A 35 13.93 8.41 -24.83
C PHE A 35 13.35 7.06 -25.24
N GLY A 36 12.05 6.91 -25.07
CA GLY A 36 11.29 5.78 -25.57
C GLY A 36 10.17 5.35 -24.65
N GLU A 37 9.51 4.25 -24.99
CA GLU A 37 8.39 3.70 -24.25
C GLU A 37 8.81 2.57 -23.29
N VAL A 38 8.19 2.52 -22.11
CA VAL A 38 8.29 1.41 -21.15
C VAL A 38 6.90 0.97 -20.75
N LEU A 39 6.61 -0.32 -20.91
CA LEU A 39 5.38 -0.95 -20.45
C LEU A 39 5.64 -1.65 -19.12
N LEU A 40 4.90 -1.24 -18.09
CA LEU A 40 4.90 -1.85 -16.77
C LEU A 40 3.54 -2.52 -16.52
N ALA A 41 3.56 -3.62 -15.78
CA ALA A 41 2.36 -4.30 -15.30
C ALA A 41 2.45 -4.43 -13.77
N PRO A 42 1.31 -4.35 -13.07
CA PRO A 42 1.26 -4.63 -11.64
C PRO A 42 1.64 -6.09 -11.37
N ASP A 43 2.16 -6.36 -10.18
CA ASP A 43 2.48 -7.72 -9.73
C ASP A 43 1.25 -8.47 -9.19
N ILE A 44 0.21 -7.73 -8.85
CA ILE A 44 -1.09 -8.21 -8.36
C ILE A 44 -2.22 -7.90 -9.34
N TRP A 45 -3.29 -8.69 -9.26
CA TRP A 45 -4.46 -8.49 -10.10
C TRP A 45 -5.30 -7.31 -9.61
N GLY A 46 -5.32 -6.22 -10.36
CA GLY A 46 -6.20 -5.11 -10.10
C GLY A 46 -5.86 -3.89 -10.94
N ASP A 47 -6.22 -2.73 -10.43
CA ASP A 47 -6.07 -1.46 -11.14
C ASP A 47 -4.66 -0.89 -10.95
N VAL A 48 -4.25 -0.06 -11.91
CA VAL A 48 -3.14 0.89 -11.78
C VAL A 48 -3.72 2.29 -11.84
N PHE A 49 -3.36 3.14 -10.89
CA PHE A 49 -3.88 4.51 -10.82
C PHE A 49 -2.74 5.55 -10.70
N PRO A 50 -2.70 6.57 -11.58
CA PRO A 50 -1.74 7.66 -11.49
C PRO A 50 -2.18 8.71 -10.46
N ILE A 51 -1.29 9.07 -9.55
CA ILE A 51 -1.46 10.14 -8.57
C ILE A 51 -0.43 11.23 -8.87
N ASN A 52 -0.91 12.45 -9.09
CA ASN A 52 -0.05 13.61 -9.24
C ASN A 52 0.49 14.04 -7.87
N ILE A 53 1.80 14.07 -7.73
CA ILE A 53 2.53 14.56 -6.56
C ILE A 53 2.93 16.01 -6.86
N ASP A 54 2.37 16.95 -6.10
CA ASP A 54 2.36 18.38 -6.40
C ASP A 54 3.53 19.17 -5.80
N GLY A 55 4.43 18.53 -5.04
CA GLY A 55 5.52 19.22 -4.33
C GLY A 55 5.16 19.70 -2.92
N HIS A 56 3.88 19.71 -2.54
CA HIS A 56 3.39 20.33 -1.31
C HIS A 56 2.64 19.37 -0.39
N THR A 57 1.94 18.40 -0.97
CA THR A 57 1.10 17.43 -0.28
C THR A 57 1.88 16.14 -0.03
N THR A 58 2.06 15.79 1.25
CA THR A 58 2.64 14.49 1.61
C THR A 58 1.60 13.39 1.47
N TRP A 59 1.87 12.46 0.56
CA TRP A 59 1.09 11.24 0.39
C TRP A 59 1.60 10.12 1.28
N LYS A 60 0.73 9.18 1.59
CA LYS A 60 1.05 7.92 2.25
C LYS A 60 0.55 6.79 1.36
N ILE A 61 1.33 5.73 1.22
CA ILE A 61 0.92 4.52 0.52
C ILE A 61 0.99 3.32 1.47
N GLY A 62 0.05 2.40 1.28
CA GLY A 62 -0.02 1.13 2.00
C GLY A 62 1.06 0.17 1.52
N LYS A 63 1.14 -0.97 2.21
CA LYS A 63 2.00 -2.07 1.82
C LYS A 63 1.62 -2.57 0.43
N ASP A 64 2.62 -2.91 -0.39
CA ASP A 64 2.45 -3.51 -1.73
C ASP A 64 1.70 -2.62 -2.76
N ALA A 65 1.38 -1.36 -2.41
CA ALA A 65 0.65 -0.44 -3.27
C ALA A 65 1.53 0.31 -4.29
N PHE A 66 2.85 0.31 -4.13
CA PHE A 66 3.75 0.99 -5.06
C PHE A 66 3.92 0.19 -6.35
N LEU A 67 3.82 0.86 -7.51
CA LEU A 67 4.21 0.28 -8.80
C LEU A 67 5.41 1.00 -9.42
N ALA A 68 5.32 2.31 -9.60
CA ALA A 68 6.36 3.12 -10.23
C ALA A 68 6.22 4.60 -9.86
N CYS A 69 7.25 5.39 -10.09
CA CYS A 69 7.14 6.85 -10.00
C CYS A 69 8.14 7.55 -10.93
N THR A 70 7.89 8.82 -11.23
CA THR A 70 8.87 9.68 -11.90
C THR A 70 10.04 10.02 -10.98
N SER A 71 11.18 10.42 -11.55
CA SER A 71 12.46 10.57 -10.86
C SER A 71 12.47 11.54 -9.67
N GLU A 72 11.61 12.56 -9.67
CA GLU A 72 11.55 13.58 -8.61
C GLU A 72 10.61 13.21 -7.45
N VAL A 73 9.96 12.05 -7.52
CA VAL A 73 9.14 11.52 -6.42
C VAL A 73 10.03 10.75 -5.45
N MET A 74 10.00 11.16 -4.18
CA MET A 74 10.78 10.56 -3.11
C MET A 74 9.90 9.69 -2.21
N ARG A 75 10.43 8.54 -1.79
CA ARG A 75 9.74 7.56 -0.93
C ARG A 75 10.53 7.31 0.34
N LYS A 76 9.86 7.38 1.50
CA LYS A 76 10.45 7.10 2.80
C LYS A 76 9.57 6.13 3.59
N ASN A 77 10.08 4.91 3.78
CA ASN A 77 9.39 3.89 4.57
C ASN A 77 9.34 4.32 6.05
N LYS A 78 8.15 4.35 6.63
CA LYS A 78 7.91 4.50 8.06
C LYS A 78 7.16 3.28 8.56
N SER A 79 7.85 2.41 9.30
CA SER A 79 7.13 1.40 10.09
C SER A 79 6.50 2.11 11.30
N GLN A 80 5.17 2.12 11.34
CA GLN A 80 4.40 2.59 12.49
C GLN A 80 3.97 1.38 13.31
N GLY A 81 4.33 1.35 14.61
CA GLY A 81 4.03 0.22 15.51
C GLY A 81 5.25 -0.37 16.24
N ILE A 82 6.46 0.13 16.00
CA ILE A 82 7.69 -0.41 16.66
C ILE A 82 7.73 -0.15 18.19
N GLY A 83 6.86 0.71 18.73
CA GLY A 83 6.74 0.95 20.17
C GLY A 83 5.66 0.09 20.84
N LYS A 84 6.08 -0.89 21.66
CA LYS A 84 5.29 -1.67 22.65
C LYS A 84 4.08 -2.49 22.15
N GLY A 85 3.98 -2.80 20.85
CA GLY A 85 2.87 -3.63 20.31
C GLY A 85 3.28 -4.78 19.39
N LEU A 86 4.57 -5.00 19.16
CA LEU A 86 5.12 -6.00 18.22
C LEU A 86 5.13 -7.43 18.79
N PHE A 87 3.96 -7.98 19.10
CA PHE A 87 3.81 -9.42 19.33
C PHE A 87 2.61 -10.05 18.59
N SER A 88 1.89 -9.30 17.73
CA SER A 88 0.74 -9.85 16.98
C SER A 88 0.90 -9.92 15.45
N GLY A 89 1.96 -9.37 14.85
CA GLY A 89 2.09 -9.28 13.38
C GLY A 89 1.17 -8.22 12.73
N GLU A 90 0.30 -7.58 13.51
CA GLU A 90 -0.67 -6.57 13.10
C GLU A 90 -0.02 -5.16 13.01
N GLY A 91 1.03 -4.99 12.21
CA GLY A 91 1.64 -3.67 11.97
C GLY A 91 1.13 -3.04 10.68
N ILE A 92 0.97 -1.71 10.63
CA ILE A 92 0.74 -1.01 9.36
C ILE A 92 2.10 -0.56 8.81
N PHE A 93 2.45 -1.10 7.64
CA PHE A 93 3.58 -0.60 6.85
C PHE A 93 3.09 0.57 6.01
N VAL A 94 3.64 1.76 6.28
CA VAL A 94 3.29 2.99 5.56
C VAL A 94 4.54 3.56 4.93
N THR A 95 4.45 3.91 3.65
CA THR A 95 5.52 4.65 2.96
C THR A 95 5.05 6.07 2.72
N GLU A 96 5.80 7.05 3.21
CA GLU A 96 5.55 8.46 2.91
C GLU A 96 6.11 8.79 1.53
N VAL A 97 5.36 9.56 0.76
CA VAL A 97 5.72 10.00 -0.58
C VAL A 97 5.67 11.53 -0.63
N THR A 98 6.76 12.13 -1.10
CA THR A 98 6.94 13.57 -1.28
C THR A 98 7.67 13.85 -2.60
N GLY A 99 7.96 15.12 -2.91
CA GLY A 99 8.59 15.52 -4.17
C GLY A 99 7.58 15.94 -5.22
N GLN A 100 7.93 15.87 -6.50
CA GLN A 100 7.08 16.33 -7.60
C GLN A 100 7.03 15.31 -8.74
N GLY A 101 5.88 15.17 -9.40
CA GLY A 101 5.71 14.32 -10.57
C GLY A 101 4.56 13.33 -10.42
N ILE A 102 4.72 12.11 -10.94
CA ILE A 102 3.64 11.11 -10.98
C ILE A 102 4.05 9.88 -10.18
N LEU A 103 3.18 9.46 -9.28
CA LEU A 103 3.23 8.17 -8.59
C LEU A 103 2.18 7.25 -9.21
N PHE A 104 2.58 6.07 -9.64
CA PHE A 104 1.67 5.00 -10.04
C PHE A 104 1.50 4.04 -8.86
N VAL A 105 0.27 3.89 -8.40
CA VAL A 105 -0.11 2.90 -7.39
C VAL A 105 -0.86 1.75 -8.04
N GLN A 106 -0.79 0.59 -7.41
CA GLN A 106 -1.51 -0.62 -7.80
C GLN A 106 -2.40 -1.12 -6.65
N SER A 107 -3.34 -2.00 -6.97
CA SER A 107 -4.25 -2.62 -6.00
C SER A 107 -4.56 -4.07 -6.31
N LEU A 108 -5.07 -4.78 -5.31
CA LEU A 108 -5.78 -6.05 -5.51
C LEU A 108 -7.28 -5.76 -5.73
N GLY A 109 -7.76 -6.08 -6.93
CA GLY A 109 -9.09 -5.66 -7.40
C GLY A 109 -9.14 -4.18 -7.76
N ALA A 110 -10.34 -3.62 -7.85
CA ALA A 110 -10.57 -2.23 -8.24
C ALA A 110 -10.13 -1.21 -7.17
N ILE A 111 -9.73 -0.01 -7.61
CA ILE A 111 -9.47 1.16 -6.76
C ILE A 111 -10.73 2.00 -6.60
N ILE A 112 -11.02 2.39 -5.35
CA ILE A 112 -12.09 3.33 -5.02
C ILE A 112 -11.46 4.58 -4.41
N LYS A 113 -11.70 5.74 -5.04
CA LYS A 113 -11.29 7.06 -4.53
C LYS A 113 -12.42 7.66 -3.68
N ARG A 114 -12.05 8.22 -2.53
CA ARG A 114 -12.93 9.03 -1.70
C ARG A 114 -12.24 10.33 -1.29
N GLU A 115 -12.94 11.44 -1.44
CA GLU A 115 -12.52 12.74 -0.92
C GLU A 115 -13.30 13.03 0.35
N LEU A 116 -12.59 13.26 1.45
CA LEU A 116 -13.16 13.61 2.74
C LEU A 116 -13.16 15.11 2.92
N ARG A 117 -14.32 15.66 3.26
CA ARG A 117 -14.45 17.07 3.66
C ARG A 117 -13.86 17.29 5.05
N GLN A 118 -13.67 18.56 5.44
CA GLN A 118 -13.18 18.90 6.77
C GLN A 118 -14.09 18.29 7.86
N GLY A 119 -13.50 17.49 8.75
CA GLY A 119 -14.22 16.82 9.84
C GLY A 119 -15.02 15.58 9.43
N GLU A 120 -15.11 15.24 8.14
CA GLU A 120 -15.72 13.99 7.70
C GLU A 120 -14.83 12.82 8.14
N GLU A 121 -15.44 11.82 8.77
CA GLU A 121 -14.74 10.59 9.17
C GLU A 121 -15.06 9.43 8.23
N TRP A 122 -14.08 8.57 8.04
CA TRP A 122 -14.24 7.32 7.30
C TRP A 122 -13.36 6.23 7.92
N VAL A 123 -13.93 5.05 8.18
CA VAL A 123 -13.19 3.92 8.77
C VAL A 123 -12.93 2.90 7.68
N VAL A 124 -11.68 2.45 7.57
CA VAL A 124 -11.26 1.47 6.58
C VAL A 124 -10.43 0.39 7.26
N ASP A 125 -10.70 -0.87 6.91
CA ASP A 125 -9.84 -1.99 7.25
C ASP A 125 -8.42 -1.78 6.70
N ASN A 126 -7.41 -2.13 7.50
CA ASN A 126 -6.00 -1.92 7.15
C ASN A 126 -5.59 -2.63 5.84
N GLY A 127 -6.09 -3.83 5.57
CA GLY A 127 -5.76 -4.61 4.37
C GLY A 127 -6.35 -4.06 3.07
N HIS A 128 -7.16 -2.99 3.16
CA HIS A 128 -7.76 -2.32 2.02
C HIS A 128 -7.11 -0.98 1.67
N LEU A 129 -6.05 -0.56 2.37
CA LEU A 129 -5.41 0.74 2.15
C LEU A 129 -4.45 0.74 0.97
N VAL A 130 -4.65 1.67 0.03
CA VAL A 130 -3.75 1.88 -1.13
C VAL A 130 -2.93 3.15 -0.97
N ALA A 131 -3.59 4.32 -0.94
CA ALA A 131 -2.91 5.61 -0.82
C ALA A 131 -3.80 6.68 -0.18
N TRP A 132 -3.25 7.64 0.56
CA TRP A 132 -4.05 8.68 1.20
C TRP A 132 -3.25 9.94 1.57
N THR A 133 -3.98 11.06 1.71
CA THR A 133 -3.49 12.32 2.29
C THR A 133 -4.21 12.67 3.59
N ALA A 134 -5.42 12.14 3.81
CA ALA A 134 -6.22 12.39 5.01
C ALA A 134 -5.46 12.00 6.29
N THR A 135 -5.80 12.67 7.38
CA THR A 135 -5.25 12.32 8.70
C THR A 135 -5.89 11.02 9.15
N TYR A 136 -5.14 10.15 9.84
CA TYR A 136 -5.65 8.86 10.29
C TYR A 136 -5.11 8.47 11.67
N LYS A 137 -5.85 7.59 12.33
CA LYS A 137 -5.45 6.91 13.56
C LYS A 137 -5.72 5.43 13.42
N ILE A 138 -4.79 4.63 13.92
CA ILE A 138 -4.92 3.18 14.00
C ILE A 138 -5.72 2.86 15.26
N GLU A 139 -6.81 2.14 15.11
CA GLU A 139 -7.70 1.74 16.19
C GLU A 139 -7.97 0.25 16.10
N ARG A 140 -8.01 -0.44 17.24
CA ARG A 140 -8.67 -1.75 17.29
C ARG A 140 -10.16 -1.49 17.40
N ILE A 141 -10.95 -2.13 16.55
CA ILE A 141 -12.40 -2.15 16.77
C ILE A 141 -12.63 -2.91 18.08
N LYS A 142 -12.95 -2.18 19.14
CA LYS A 142 -13.51 -2.78 20.34
C LYS A 142 -14.96 -3.10 19.98
N GLY A 143 -15.27 -4.36 19.70
CA GLY A 143 -16.64 -4.82 19.52
C GLY A 143 -17.53 -4.26 20.65
N GLY A 144 -18.44 -3.35 20.29
CA GLY A 144 -19.41 -2.78 21.22
C GLY A 144 -20.71 -3.57 21.12
N GLY A 145 -21.13 -4.21 22.22
CA GLY A 145 -22.34 -5.05 22.27
C GLY A 145 -22.07 -6.53 21.98
N PHE A 146 -23.12 -7.38 22.01
CA PHE A 146 -23.13 -8.86 21.98
C PHE A 146 -22.28 -9.58 20.90
N ILE A 147 -21.60 -8.83 20.04
CA ILE A 147 -20.72 -9.32 19.00
C ILE A 147 -19.29 -9.33 19.57
N SER A 148 -18.91 -10.48 20.12
CA SER A 148 -17.59 -10.72 20.68
C SER A 148 -16.51 -10.69 19.59
N ARG A 149 -15.27 -10.48 20.01
CA ARG A 149 -14.01 -10.52 19.24
C ARG A 149 -13.85 -11.66 18.22
N ALA A 150 -14.69 -12.69 18.27
CA ALA A 150 -14.69 -13.82 17.34
C ALA A 150 -15.56 -13.60 16.09
N ALA A 151 -16.43 -12.58 16.07
CA ALA A 151 -17.41 -12.38 15.01
C ALA A 151 -17.00 -11.30 13.98
N THR A 152 -16.03 -10.47 14.30
CA THR A 152 -15.40 -9.55 13.34
C THR A 152 -13.93 -9.94 13.25
N ASP A 153 -13.59 -10.77 12.27
CA ASP A 153 -12.20 -11.08 11.88
C ASP A 153 -11.42 -9.84 11.38
N GLU A 154 -12.06 -8.66 11.44
CA GLU A 154 -11.52 -7.35 11.11
C GLU A 154 -10.59 -6.89 12.26
N GLY A 155 -9.29 -7.14 12.11
CA GLY A 155 -8.26 -6.83 13.09
C GLY A 155 -8.09 -5.33 13.41
N LEU A 156 -7.03 -4.70 12.89
CA LEU A 156 -6.78 -3.26 13.05
C LEU A 156 -7.44 -2.47 11.92
N VAL A 157 -8.08 -1.35 12.27
CA VAL A 157 -8.65 -0.41 11.29
C VAL A 157 -7.98 0.95 11.36
N CYS A 158 -8.09 1.69 10.26
CA CYS A 158 -7.69 3.09 10.17
C CYS A 158 -8.95 3.96 10.15
N ARG A 159 -9.11 4.80 11.17
CA ARG A 159 -10.07 5.90 11.17
C ARG A 159 -9.42 7.11 10.53
N PHE A 160 -9.96 7.56 9.40
CA PHE A 160 -9.55 8.77 8.71
C PHE A 160 -10.45 9.94 9.08
N THR A 161 -9.86 11.13 9.10
CA THR A 161 -10.57 12.40 9.27
C THR A 161 -10.07 13.38 8.21
N GLY A 162 -11.00 13.99 7.48
CA GLY A 162 -10.69 14.98 6.47
C GLY A 162 -10.28 16.34 7.04
N PRO A 163 -9.77 17.25 6.19
CA PRO A 163 -9.78 17.14 4.74
C PRO A 163 -8.70 16.20 4.19
N GLY A 164 -8.98 15.54 3.07
CA GLY A 164 -7.99 14.73 2.34
C GLY A 164 -8.60 13.70 1.42
N THR A 165 -7.76 12.96 0.71
CA THR A 165 -8.17 11.87 -0.19
C THR A 165 -7.75 10.53 0.37
N ILE A 166 -8.53 9.50 0.09
CA ILE A 166 -8.24 8.10 0.39
C ILE A 166 -8.52 7.27 -0.87
N TYR A 167 -7.58 6.41 -1.23
CA TYR A 167 -7.70 5.35 -2.22
C TYR A 167 -7.68 4.02 -1.48
N ILE A 168 -8.71 3.20 -1.73
CA ILE A 168 -8.84 1.86 -1.15
C ILE A 168 -8.98 0.83 -2.27
N GLN A 169 -8.62 -0.42 -1.96
CA GLN A 169 -8.79 -1.55 -2.86
C GLN A 169 -10.02 -2.37 -2.49
N THR A 170 -10.62 -3.07 -3.45
CA THR A 170 -11.85 -3.86 -3.22
C THR A 170 -11.60 -5.27 -2.67
N ARG A 171 -10.35 -5.73 -2.65
CA ARG A 171 -9.97 -7.04 -2.12
C ARG A 171 -8.85 -6.90 -1.10
N ASN A 172 -8.93 -7.69 -0.04
CA ASN A 172 -7.88 -7.81 0.97
C ASN A 172 -6.99 -9.04 0.61
N PRO A 173 -5.67 -8.85 0.43
CA PRO A 173 -4.74 -9.95 0.16
C PRO A 173 -4.77 -11.07 1.20
N GLU A 174 -4.91 -10.74 2.49
CA GLU A 174 -4.97 -11.73 3.58
C GLU A 174 -6.22 -12.59 3.48
N ASN A 175 -7.38 -11.97 3.21
CA ASN A 175 -8.63 -12.69 2.99
C ASN A 175 -8.55 -13.60 1.75
N LEU A 176 -7.89 -13.13 0.67
CA LEU A 176 -7.68 -13.93 -0.52
C LEU A 176 -6.76 -15.13 -0.23
N ILE A 177 -5.67 -14.93 0.49
CA ILE A 177 -4.75 -16.01 0.88
C ILE A 177 -5.47 -17.04 1.74
N GLY A 178 -6.23 -16.59 2.75
CA GLY A 178 -7.01 -17.48 3.61
C GLY A 178 -8.03 -18.29 2.81
N TRP A 179 -8.72 -17.66 1.85
CA TRP A 179 -9.62 -18.36 0.95
C TRP A 179 -8.89 -19.41 0.09
N ILE A 180 -7.75 -19.07 -0.52
CA ILE A 180 -6.95 -20.00 -1.33
C ILE A 180 -6.50 -21.19 -0.48
N GLN A 181 -5.94 -20.93 0.71
CA GLN A 181 -5.45 -21.97 1.62
C GLN A 181 -6.55 -22.97 2.00
N ALA A 182 -7.77 -22.50 2.23
CA ALA A 182 -8.92 -23.35 2.52
C ALA A 182 -9.33 -24.25 1.34
N GLN A 183 -8.95 -23.90 0.11
CA GLN A 183 -9.18 -24.73 -1.08
C GLN A 183 -8.01 -25.67 -1.40
N MET A 184 -6.84 -25.48 -0.79
CA MET A 184 -5.69 -26.33 -1.04
C MET A 184 -5.89 -27.71 -0.40
N PRO A 185 -5.65 -28.82 -1.12
CA PRO A 185 -5.72 -30.14 -0.52
C PRO A 185 -4.70 -30.26 0.62
N ALA A 186 -5.07 -30.96 1.69
CA ALA A 186 -4.16 -31.24 2.79
C ALA A 186 -2.91 -31.94 2.23
N GLN A 187 -1.74 -31.38 2.53
CA GLN A 187 -0.46 -31.95 2.11
C GLN A 187 -0.36 -33.36 2.72
N SER A 188 -0.55 -34.38 1.90
CA SER A 188 -0.38 -35.77 2.31
C SER A 188 1.13 -36.03 2.34
N TYR A 189 1.69 -36.13 3.54
CA TYR A 189 3.07 -36.60 3.77
C TYR A 189 3.10 -38.12 3.89
#